data_AF-A0A1R1X5G4-F1
#
_entry.id   AF-A0A1R1X5G4-F1
#
_cell.length_a   1.000
_cell.length_b   1.000
_cell.length_c   1.000
_cell.angle_alpha   90.00
_cell.angle_beta   90.00
_cell.angle_gamma   90.00
#
_symmetry.space_group_name_H-M   'P 1'
#
loop_
_entity.id
_entity.type
_entity.pdbx_description
1 polymer ?
#
loop_
_entity_poly.entity_id
_entity_poly.type
_entity_poly.pdbx_seq_one_letter_code
_entity_poly.pdbx_strand_id
1 'polypeptide(L)'
;MRKLDSQPIDSSSSSSKAPNSASTKATNKFQKMKSKLEGARFRWINEKLYTTKGQDAYKLMQNDPEIFEDYHKGFSVQVKSWPSNPVDSIIRMITDKKNHKDLVVADLGCGEAKIAKTLNSSLVIHSFDLISNNPLVTACDISKVFLFIT
;
A
#
# COMPACT_ATOMS: atom_id res chain seq x y z
N MET A 1 -16.18 -44.58 50.75
CA MET A 1 -16.58 -44.29 52.15
C MET A 1 -15.53 -43.36 52.74
N ARG A 2 -15.96 -42.16 53.17
CA ARG A 2 -15.27 -41.11 53.97
C ARG A 2 -14.16 -40.25 53.36
N LYS A 3 -14.40 -38.94 53.53
CA LYS A 3 -13.59 -37.73 53.29
C LYS A 3 -12.59 -37.47 54.44
N LEU A 4 -11.80 -36.39 54.23
CA LEU A 4 -11.12 -35.47 55.18
C LEU A 4 -9.59 -35.69 55.21
N ASP A 5 -8.69 -34.71 55.04
CA ASP A 5 -8.78 -33.25 55.17
C ASP A 5 -7.59 -32.49 54.50
N SER A 6 -7.84 -31.19 54.23
CA SER A 6 -6.98 -29.98 54.19
C SER A 6 -5.64 -29.86 53.41
N GLN A 7 -5.57 -28.81 52.58
CA GLN A 7 -4.38 -28.13 52.03
C GLN A 7 -3.89 -27.02 53.01
N PRO A 8 -2.66 -26.47 52.89
CA PRO A 8 -2.38 -25.39 51.91
C PRO A 8 -1.05 -25.60 51.15
N ILE A 9 -1.07 -25.57 49.81
CA ILE A 9 -0.65 -24.43 48.95
C ILE A 9 0.63 -23.73 49.44
N ASP A 10 1.76 -24.06 48.81
CA ASP A 10 2.86 -23.11 48.65
C ASP A 10 3.21 -22.94 47.16
N SER A 11 3.35 -21.68 46.80
CA SER A 11 3.29 -21.12 45.46
C SER A 11 4.64 -21.19 44.75
N SER A 12 4.72 -21.98 43.67
CA SER A 12 5.81 -21.89 42.70
C SER A 12 5.64 -20.61 41.86
N SER A 13 6.30 -19.53 42.29
CA SER A 13 6.41 -18.29 41.52
C SER A 13 7.31 -18.50 40.29
N SER A 14 6.67 -18.67 39.13
CA SER A 14 7.34 -18.59 37.83
C SER A 14 7.81 -17.16 37.58
N SER A 15 9.12 -16.95 37.55
CA SER A 15 9.77 -15.68 37.26
C SER A 15 9.46 -15.15 35.85
N SER A 16 8.72 -14.05 35.76
CA SER A 16 8.65 -13.20 34.57
C SER A 16 9.42 -11.90 34.82
N LYS A 17 10.70 -11.84 34.41
CA LYS A 17 11.48 -10.59 34.39
C LYS A 17 11.01 -9.71 33.24
N ALA A 18 10.64 -8.46 33.54
CA ALA A 18 10.28 -7.43 32.57
C ALA A 18 11.49 -7.00 31.69
N PRO A 19 11.27 -6.50 30.47
CA PRO A 19 12.36 -6.11 29.57
C PRO A 19 13.09 -4.85 30.04
N ASN A 20 14.42 -4.87 29.96
CA ASN A 20 15.30 -3.77 30.35
C ASN A 20 15.15 -2.52 29.44
N SER A 21 14.87 -1.36 30.03
CA SER A 21 14.52 -0.09 29.37
C SER A 21 15.57 0.49 28.40
N ALA A 22 16.84 0.09 28.51
CA ALA A 22 17.92 0.49 27.61
C ALA A 22 17.81 -0.20 26.23
N SER A 23 17.37 -1.46 26.19
CA SER A 23 17.15 -2.21 24.95
C SER A 23 16.03 -1.59 24.11
N THR A 24 14.94 -1.18 24.76
CA THR A 24 13.80 -0.51 24.12
C THR A 24 14.17 0.83 23.51
N LYS A 25 15.05 1.61 24.16
CA LYS A 25 15.53 2.91 23.64
C LYS A 25 16.41 2.73 22.39
N ALA A 26 17.27 1.72 22.35
CA ALA A 26 18.10 1.42 21.18
C ALA A 26 17.26 0.97 19.98
N THR A 27 16.28 0.08 20.21
CA THR A 27 15.31 -0.36 19.18
C THR A 27 14.52 0.82 18.61
N ASN A 28 14.07 1.75 19.46
CA ASN A 28 13.35 2.94 19.01
C ASN A 28 14.22 3.88 18.15
N LYS A 29 15.51 4.03 18.46
CA LYS A 29 16.44 4.82 17.63
C LYS A 29 16.67 4.15 16.27
N PHE A 30 16.88 2.83 16.26
CA PHE A 30 17.05 2.06 15.03
C PHE A 30 15.82 2.17 14.11
N GLN A 31 14.61 2.03 14.66
CA GLN A 31 13.37 2.20 13.91
C GLN A 31 13.22 3.61 13.33
N LYS A 32 13.57 4.66 14.09
CA LYS A 32 13.55 6.04 13.58
C LYS A 32 14.55 6.25 12.43
N MET A 33 15.75 5.67 12.53
CA MET A 33 16.73 5.73 11.44
C MET A 33 16.24 4.99 10.20
N LYS A 34 15.68 3.78 10.38
CA LYS A 34 15.08 3.00 9.29
C LYS A 34 13.97 3.77 8.57
N SER A 35 13.04 4.36 9.32
CA SER A 35 11.95 5.16 8.75
C SER A 35 12.45 6.38 7.97
N LYS A 36 13.50 7.06 8.47
CA LYS A 36 14.14 8.15 7.72
C LYS A 36 14.77 7.68 6.42
N LEU A 37 15.41 6.52 6.42
CA LEU A 37 16.03 5.93 5.24
C LEU A 37 14.97 5.54 4.20
N GLU A 38 13.88 4.90 4.63
CA GLU A 38 12.75 4.56 3.76
C GLU A 38 12.14 5.82 3.11
N GLY A 39 11.97 6.90 3.89
CA GLY A 39 11.48 8.18 3.36
C GLY A 39 12.47 8.88 2.41
N ALA A 40 13.78 8.71 2.61
CA ALA A 40 14.79 9.21 1.67
C ALA A 40 14.78 8.40 0.36
N ARG A 41 14.68 7.07 0.44
CA ARG A 41 14.56 6.18 -0.72
C ARG A 41 13.32 6.52 -1.54
N PHE A 42 12.16 6.65 -0.91
CA PHE A 42 10.92 7.05 -1.59
C PHE A 42 11.06 8.38 -2.34
N ARG A 43 11.63 9.41 -1.71
CA ARG A 43 11.84 10.72 -2.37
C ARG A 43 12.74 10.62 -3.59
N TRP A 44 13.82 9.84 -3.49
CA TRP A 44 14.72 9.62 -4.62
C TRP A 44 14.02 8.87 -5.77
N ILE A 45 13.26 7.80 -5.47
CA ILE A 45 12.50 7.07 -6.50
C ILE A 45 11.49 8.00 -7.16
N ASN A 46 10.75 8.77 -6.37
CA ASN A 46 9.76 9.72 -6.87
C ASN A 46 10.39 10.74 -7.83
N GLU A 47 11.52 11.35 -7.44
CA GLU A 47 12.28 12.25 -8.32
C GLU A 47 12.75 11.56 -9.61
N LYS A 48 13.25 10.32 -9.51
CA LYS A 48 13.66 9.53 -10.67
C LYS A 48 12.49 9.31 -11.63
N LEU A 49 11.31 8.95 -11.12
CA LEU A 49 10.13 8.76 -11.95
C LEU A 49 9.68 10.05 -12.65
N TYR A 50 9.77 11.20 -11.98
CA TYR A 50 9.45 12.50 -12.59
C TYR A 50 10.45 12.98 -13.64
N THR A 51 11.69 12.51 -13.57
CA THR A 51 12.80 12.96 -14.45
C THR A 51 13.17 11.93 -15.52
N THR A 52 12.46 10.81 -15.59
CA THR A 52 12.69 9.72 -16.54
C THR A 52 11.54 9.64 -17.54
N LYS A 53 11.83 9.33 -18.82
CA LYS A 53 10.78 9.12 -19.83
C LYS A 53 9.96 7.87 -19.49
N GLY A 54 8.66 7.87 -19.82
CA GLY A 54 7.74 6.78 -19.47
C GLY A 54 8.23 5.38 -19.89
N GLN A 55 8.79 5.23 -21.10
CA GLN A 55 9.35 3.95 -21.57
C GLN A 55 10.54 3.47 -20.74
N ASP A 56 11.39 4.39 -20.28
CA ASP A 56 12.55 4.08 -19.49
C ASP A 56 12.16 3.81 -18.02
N ALA A 57 11.15 4.53 -17.50
CA ALA A 57 10.54 4.25 -16.21
C ALA A 57 9.86 2.88 -16.18
N TYR A 58 9.16 2.51 -17.26
CA TYR A 58 8.59 1.17 -17.43
C TYR A 58 9.68 0.10 -17.38
N LYS A 59 10.76 0.23 -18.16
CA LYS A 59 11.90 -0.70 -18.13
C LYS A 59 12.58 -0.77 -16.77
N LEU A 60 12.78 0.38 -16.11
CA LEU A 60 13.37 0.46 -14.77
C LEU A 60 12.55 -0.37 -13.77
N MET A 61 11.23 -0.18 -13.78
CA MET A 61 10.29 -0.89 -12.91
C MET A 61 10.24 -2.40 -13.20
N GLN A 62 10.30 -2.80 -14.47
CA GLN A 62 10.34 -4.22 -14.86
C GLN A 62 11.65 -4.91 -14.48
N ASN A 63 12.78 -4.20 -14.58
CA ASN A 63 14.10 -4.74 -14.26
C ASN A 63 14.38 -4.82 -12.75
N ASP A 64 13.76 -3.93 -11.97
CA ASP A 64 13.92 -3.87 -10.51
C ASP A 64 12.54 -3.74 -9.83
N PRO A 65 11.86 -4.88 -9.58
CA PRO A 65 10.55 -4.89 -8.91
C PRO A 65 10.57 -4.29 -7.50
N GLU A 66 11.74 -4.23 -6.83
CA GLU A 66 11.85 -3.66 -5.49
C GLU A 66 11.57 -2.15 -5.52
N ILE A 67 12.03 -1.44 -6.58
CA ILE A 67 11.76 0.00 -6.76
C ILE A 67 10.25 0.29 -6.73
N PHE A 68 9.45 -0.58 -7.34
CA PHE A 68 8.00 -0.46 -7.32
C PHE A 68 7.43 -0.64 -5.92
N GLU A 69 7.85 -1.69 -5.21
CA GLU A 69 7.38 -1.95 -3.85
C GLU A 69 7.72 -0.80 -2.89
N ASP A 70 8.94 -0.27 -2.97
CA ASP A 70 9.35 0.88 -2.14
C ASP A 70 8.61 2.16 -2.51
N TYR A 71 8.38 2.38 -3.81
CA TYR A 71 7.57 3.50 -4.26
C TYR A 71 6.16 3.43 -3.65
N HIS A 72 5.48 2.30 -3.77
CA HIS A 72 4.12 2.12 -3.25
C HIS A 72 4.05 2.16 -1.73
N LYS A 73 5.03 1.58 -1.03
CA LYS A 73 5.14 1.65 0.42
C LYS A 73 5.32 3.09 0.88
N GLY A 74 6.23 3.84 0.26
CA GLY A 74 6.46 5.25 0.55
C GLY A 74 5.24 6.11 0.24
N PHE A 75 4.61 5.91 -0.92
CA PHE A 75 3.41 6.63 -1.33
C PHE A 75 2.24 6.37 -0.38
N SER A 76 2.02 5.12 0.03
CA SER A 76 0.96 4.74 0.98
C SER A 76 1.15 5.39 2.36
N VAL A 77 2.40 5.54 2.82
CA VAL A 77 2.69 6.30 4.05
C VAL A 77 2.37 7.78 3.85
N GLN A 78 2.71 8.34 2.69
CA GLN A 78 2.49 9.75 2.39
C GLN A 78 0.99 10.09 2.28
N VAL A 79 0.19 9.24 1.63
CA VAL A 79 -1.25 9.43 1.45
C VAL A 79 -1.99 9.45 2.80
N LYS A 80 -1.54 8.68 3.80
CA LYS A 80 -2.16 8.66 5.14
C LYS A 80 -2.12 10.02 5.85
N SER A 81 -1.18 10.89 5.49
CA SER A 81 -1.09 12.22 6.10
C SER A 81 -1.92 13.27 5.37
N TRP A 82 -2.55 12.93 4.24
CA TRP A 82 -3.31 13.89 3.46
C TRP A 82 -4.67 14.14 4.12
N PRO A 83 -5.15 15.40 4.18
CA PRO A 83 -6.46 15.71 4.76
C PRO A 83 -7.61 15.08 3.97
N SER A 84 -7.39 14.88 2.66
CA SER A 84 -8.30 14.17 1.78
C SER A 84 -7.50 13.49 0.67
N ASN A 85 -7.90 12.28 0.30
CA ASN A 85 -7.31 11.59 -0.84
C ASN A 85 -8.14 11.91 -2.10
N PRO A 86 -7.51 12.42 -3.17
CA PRO A 86 -8.21 12.78 -4.41
C PRO A 86 -8.95 11.61 -5.05
N VAL A 87 -8.46 10.38 -4.87
CA VAL A 87 -9.14 9.17 -5.40
C VAL A 87 -10.53 8.99 -4.78
N ASP A 88 -10.71 9.35 -3.50
CA ASP A 88 -12.03 9.26 -2.86
C ASP A 88 -13.00 10.30 -3.44
N SER A 89 -12.50 11.48 -3.81
CA SER A 89 -13.30 12.51 -4.49
C SER A 89 -13.67 12.08 -5.91
N ILE A 90 -12.77 11.42 -6.63
CA ILE A 90 -13.04 10.89 -7.98
C ILE A 90 -14.11 9.79 -7.91
N ILE A 91 -14.01 8.87 -6.96
CA ILE A 91 -15.02 7.82 -6.73
C ILE A 91 -16.40 8.46 -6.53
N ARG A 92 -16.51 9.46 -5.64
CA ARG A 92 -17.76 10.20 -5.43
C ARG A 92 -18.27 10.87 -6.71
N MET A 93 -17.39 11.56 -7.42
CA MET A 93 -17.75 12.23 -8.68
C MET A 93 -18.28 11.25 -9.74
N ILE A 94 -17.75 10.04 -9.80
CA ILE A 94 -18.26 8.98 -10.68
C ILE A 94 -19.64 8.51 -10.22
N THR A 95 -19.82 8.22 -8.93
CA THR A 95 -21.08 7.69 -8.39
C THR A 95 -22.23 8.71 -8.43
N ASP A 96 -21.93 10.00 -8.33
CA ASP A 96 -22.92 11.08 -8.36
C ASP A 96 -23.49 11.33 -9.76
N LYS A 97 -22.90 10.74 -10.81
CA LYS A 97 -23.46 10.82 -12.17
C LYS A 97 -24.70 9.95 -12.27
N LYS A 98 -25.81 10.52 -12.77
CA LYS A 98 -27.11 9.82 -12.94
C LYS A 98 -27.00 8.52 -13.74
N ASN A 99 -26.19 8.53 -14.81
CA ASN A 99 -26.02 7.38 -15.71
C ASN A 99 -24.64 6.72 -15.52
N HIS A 100 -24.12 6.68 -14.29
CA HIS A 100 -22.78 6.15 -14.04
C HIS A 100 -22.60 4.71 -14.50
N LYS A 101 -23.67 3.90 -14.52
CA LYS A 101 -23.64 2.49 -14.94
C LYS A 101 -23.32 2.30 -16.43
N ASP A 102 -23.55 3.32 -17.24
CA ASP A 102 -23.23 3.28 -18.68
C ASP A 102 -21.80 3.76 -18.96
N LEU A 103 -21.06 4.18 -17.93
CA LEU A 103 -19.70 4.68 -18.08
C LEU A 103 -18.70 3.53 -18.13
N VAL A 104 -17.79 3.65 -19.09
CA VAL A 104 -16.52 2.92 -19.10
C VAL A 104 -15.43 3.89 -18.61
N VAL A 105 -14.69 3.49 -17.57
CA VAL A 105 -13.66 4.33 -16.94
C VAL A 105 -12.29 3.73 -17.21
N ALA A 106 -11.36 4.55 -17.71
CA ALA A 106 -9.94 4.22 -17.75
C ALA A 106 -9.21 4.94 -16.59
N ASP A 107 -8.57 4.18 -15.72
CA ASP A 107 -7.79 4.66 -14.57
C ASP A 107 -6.30 4.53 -14.91
N LEU A 108 -5.68 5.65 -15.32
CA LEU A 108 -4.31 5.70 -15.85
C LEU A 108 -3.32 6.04 -14.73
N GLY A 109 -2.42 5.13 -14.39
CA GLY A 109 -1.60 5.21 -13.18
C GLY A 109 -2.41 4.80 -11.95
N CYS A 110 -3.14 3.69 -12.05
CA CYS A 110 -4.13 3.27 -11.06
C CYS A 110 -3.54 2.81 -9.71
N GLY A 111 -2.22 2.58 -9.65
CA GLY A 111 -1.53 2.00 -8.51
C GLY A 111 -2.17 0.69 -8.08
N GLU A 112 -2.70 0.65 -6.85
CA GLU A 112 -3.40 -0.53 -6.32
C GLU A 112 -4.85 -0.70 -6.81
N ALA A 113 -5.28 0.03 -7.84
CA ALA A 113 -6.60 -0.02 -8.44
C ALA A 113 -7.75 0.25 -7.45
N LYS A 114 -7.61 1.29 -6.61
CA LYS A 114 -8.62 1.64 -5.58
C LYS A 114 -10.00 1.93 -6.19
N ILE A 115 -10.07 2.58 -7.35
CA ILE A 115 -11.33 2.87 -8.03
C ILE A 115 -12.01 1.56 -8.48
N ALA A 116 -11.27 0.68 -9.16
CA ALA A 116 -11.79 -0.63 -9.57
C ALA A 116 -12.24 -1.48 -8.37
N LYS A 117 -11.43 -1.54 -7.30
CA LYS A 117 -11.79 -2.27 -6.06
C LYS A 117 -13.10 -1.78 -5.42
N THR A 118 -13.45 -0.51 -5.63
CA THR A 118 -14.63 0.10 -5.02
C THR A 118 -15.87 0.00 -5.91
N LEU A 119 -15.70 0.04 -7.24
CA LEU A 119 -16.80 0.26 -8.19
C LEU A 119 -16.97 -0.83 -9.25
N ASN A 120 -16.11 -1.86 -9.31
CA ASN A 120 -16.15 -2.90 -10.36
C ASN A 120 -17.46 -3.70 -10.44
N SER A 121 -18.25 -3.75 -9.37
CA SER A 121 -19.55 -4.42 -9.35
C SER A 121 -20.63 -3.66 -10.14
N SER A 122 -20.39 -2.38 -10.42
CA SER A 122 -21.39 -1.45 -10.93
C SER A 122 -20.98 -0.75 -12.23
N LEU A 123 -19.68 -0.75 -12.57
CA LEU A 123 -19.11 -0.09 -13.74
C LEU A 123 -17.98 -0.92 -14.36
N VAL A 124 -17.75 -0.72 -15.66
CA VAL A 124 -16.56 -1.24 -16.35
C VAL A 124 -15.40 -0.29 -16.09
N ILE A 125 -14.35 -0.81 -15.44
CA ILE A 125 -13.14 -0.05 -15.08
C ILE A 125 -11.92 -0.77 -15.62
N HIS A 126 -11.16 -0.08 -16.48
CA HIS A 126 -9.87 -0.52 -16.97
C HIS A 126 -8.77 0.22 -16.19
N SER A 127 -8.07 -0.50 -15.33
CA SER A 127 -7.00 0.04 -14.51
C SER A 127 -5.64 -0.29 -15.12
N PHE A 128 -4.84 0.73 -15.39
CA PHE A 128 -3.55 0.61 -16.07
C PHE A 128 -2.43 1.22 -15.22
N ASP A 129 -1.31 0.50 -15.08
CA ASP A 129 -0.11 0.99 -14.41
C ASP A 129 1.13 0.32 -15.00
N LEU A 130 2.34 0.78 -14.65
CA LEU A 130 3.60 0.21 -15.15
C LEU A 130 3.81 -1.24 -14.67
N ILE A 131 3.21 -1.62 -13.54
CA ILE A 131 3.29 -2.97 -12.95
C ILE A 131 1.90 -3.41 -12.48
N SER A 132 1.64 -4.70 -12.61
CA SER A 132 0.45 -5.36 -12.06
C SER A 132 0.77 -6.00 -10.72
N ASN A 133 0.24 -5.45 -9.64
CA ASN A 133 0.33 -6.01 -8.28
C ASN A 133 -0.94 -6.77 -7.84
N ASN A 134 -1.99 -6.75 -8.66
CA ASN A 134 -3.23 -7.47 -8.42
C ASN A 134 -4.01 -7.68 -9.74
N PRO A 135 -4.97 -8.62 -9.81
CA PRO A 135 -5.66 -8.98 -11.05
C PRO A 135 -6.50 -7.87 -11.69
N LEU A 136 -6.76 -6.77 -11.00
CA LEU A 136 -7.51 -5.64 -11.55
C LEU A 136 -6.62 -4.69 -12.37
N VAL A 137 -5.29 -4.81 -12.26
CA VAL A 137 -4.34 -3.93 -12.92
C VAL A 137 -3.80 -4.58 -14.19
N THR A 138 -3.88 -3.87 -15.30
CA THR A 138 -3.18 -4.22 -16.54
C THR A 138 -1.84 -3.51 -16.56
N ALA A 139 -0.74 -4.28 -16.55
CA ALA A 139 0.61 -3.72 -16.63
C ALA A 139 0.90 -3.20 -18.05
N CYS A 140 1.05 -1.88 -18.23
CA CYS A 140 1.41 -1.27 -19.49
C CYS A 140 2.05 0.12 -19.33
N ASP A 141 2.72 0.57 -20.39
CA ASP A 141 2.99 1.99 -20.60
C ASP A 141 1.65 2.70 -20.90
N ILE A 142 1.22 3.62 -20.04
CA ILE A 142 -0.07 4.31 -20.17
C ILE A 142 -0.19 5.16 -21.44
N SER A 143 0.94 5.50 -22.10
CA SER A 143 0.92 6.13 -23.42
C SER A 143 0.48 5.17 -24.55
N LYS A 144 0.38 3.87 -24.25
CA LYS A 144 0.04 2.79 -25.19
C LYS A 144 -1.21 2.01 -24.81
N VAL A 145 -2.11 2.60 -24.02
CA VAL A 145 -3.37 1.99 -23.58
C VAL A 145 -4.30 1.57 -24.73
N PHE A 146 -4.16 2.18 -25.92
CA PHE A 146 -4.92 1.82 -27.12
C PHE A 146 -4.71 0.37 -27.57
N LEU A 147 -3.66 -0.32 -27.09
CA LEU A 147 -3.43 -1.73 -27.35
C LEU A 147 -4.35 -2.67 -26.53
N PHE A 148 -5.05 -2.13 -25.53
CA PHE A 148 -5.81 -2.90 -24.55
C PHE A 148 -7.31 -2.58 -24.52
N ILE A 149 -7.75 -1.59 -25.29
CA ILE A 149 -9.15 -1.16 -25.35
C ILE A 149 -9.64 -1.45 -26.77
N THR A 150 -10.43 -2.51 -26.92
CA THR A 150 -11.14 -2.90 -28.15
C THR A 150 -12.64 -2.81 -27.95
#